data_AF-A0AAV5ERI9-F1
#
_entry.id   AF-A0AAV5ERI9-F1
#
_cell.length_a   1.000
_cell.length_b   1.000
_cell.length_c   1.000
_cell.angle_alpha   90.00
_cell.angle_beta   90.00
_cell.angle_gamma   90.00
#
_symmetry.space_group_name_H-M   'P 1'
#
loop_
_entity.id
_entity.type
_entity.pdbx_description
1 polymer ?
#
loop_
_entity_poly.entity_id
_entity_poly.type
_entity_poly.pdbx_seq_one_letter_code
_entity_poly.pdbx_strand_id
1 'polypeptide(L)' 'MLVAWQLWKHRNRCVFDKITPNVQAVVQAVIDEGWLWIMVGAAKITPLGFPTNLVGSSIMQPAQIL' A
#
# COMPACT_ATOMS: atom_id res chain seq x y z
N MET A 1 -0.23 9.43 -8.92
CA MET A 1 0.75 8.73 -9.78
C MET A 1 0.93 7.24 -9.48
N LEU A 2 0.69 6.75 -8.25
CA LEU A 2 0.86 5.33 -7.91
C LEU A 2 -0.02 4.37 -8.74
N VAL A 3 -1.27 4.74 -9.04
CA VAL A 3 -2.20 3.89 -9.82
C VAL A 3 -1.65 3.57 -11.21
N ALA A 4 -1.20 4.59 -11.95
CA ALA A 4 -0.63 4.40 -13.29
C ALA A 4 0.64 3.54 -13.25
N TRP A 5 1.48 3.73 -12.22
CA TRP A 5 2.68 2.94 -12.00
C TRP A 5 2.40 1.47 -11.71
N GLN A 6 1.45 1.17 -10.81
CA GLN A 6 1.06 -0.21 -10.52
C GLN A 6 0.44 -0.89 -11.75
N LEU A 7 -0.38 -0.17 -12.50
CA LEU A 7 -1.01 -0.71 -13.70
C LEU A 7 0.02 -1.08 -14.77
N TRP A 8 1.03 -0.23 -14.98
CA TRP A 8 2.13 -0.52 -15.89
C TRP A 8 2.93 -1.77 -15.46
N LYS A 9 3.30 -1.88 -14.17
CA LYS A 9 4.00 -3.07 -13.64
C LYS A 9 3.18 -4.35 -13.82
N HIS A 10 1.89 -4.30 -13.51
CA HIS A 10 0.99 -5.47 -13.63
C HIS A 10 0.82 -5.90 -15.09
N ARG A 11 0.66 -4.93 -16.00
CA ARG A 11 0.59 -5.20 -17.45
C ARG A 11 1.87 -5.87 -17.96
N ASN A 12 3.03 -5.42 -17.51
CA ASN A 12 4.30 -6.06 -17.87
C ASN A 12 4.37 -7.50 -17.35
N ARG A 13 4.03 -7.76 -16.09
CA ARG A 13 3.98 -9.14 -15.56
C ARG A 13 3.01 -10.03 -16.34
N CYS A 14 1.85 -9.51 -16.75
CA CYS A 14 0.91 -10.29 -17.58
C CYS A 14 1.55 -10.71 -18.92
N VAL A 15 2.40 -9.86 -19.50
CA VAL A 15 3.08 -10.14 -20.78
C VAL A 15 4.28 -11.07 -20.59
N PHE A 16 5.13 -10.80 -19.60
CA PHE A 16 6.40 -11.53 -19.40
C PHE A 16 6.23 -12.83 -18.62
N ASP A 17 5.40 -12.82 -17.58
CA ASP A 17 5.21 -13.96 -16.67
C ASP A 17 3.95 -14.77 -17.02
N LYS A 18 3.23 -14.37 -18.08
CA LYS A 18 1.97 -14.97 -18.55
C LYS A 18 0.88 -15.08 -17.46
N ILE A 19 0.93 -14.20 -16.45
CA ILE A 19 -0.10 -14.15 -15.43
C ILE A 19 -1.41 -13.59 -16.00
N THR A 20 -2.53 -14.05 -15.47
CA THR A 20 -3.84 -13.51 -15.86
C THR A 20 -4.02 -12.09 -15.31
N PRO A 21 -4.61 -11.18 -16.08
CA PRO A 21 -4.90 -9.83 -15.61
C PRO A 21 -5.88 -9.89 -14.43
N ASN A 22 -5.53 -9.23 -13.34
CA ASN A 22 -6.30 -9.23 -12.11
C ASN A 22 -6.34 -7.80 -11.56
N VAL A 23 -7.53 -7.20 -11.57
CA VAL A 23 -7.76 -5.82 -11.09
C VAL A 23 -7.55 -5.72 -9.59
N GLN A 24 -8.01 -6.72 -8.82
CA GLN A 24 -7.84 -6.75 -7.37
C GLN A 24 -6.36 -6.73 -6.97
N ALA A 25 -5.52 -7.45 -7.70
CA ALA A 25 -4.08 -7.46 -7.46
C ALA A 25 -3.45 -6.07 -7.64
N VAL A 26 -3.89 -5.30 -8.65
CA VAL A 26 -3.43 -3.93 -8.88
C VAL A 26 -3.91 -3.00 -7.76
N VAL A 27 -5.18 -3.09 -7.37
CA VAL A 27 -5.75 -2.27 -6.29
C VAL A 27 -5.02 -2.52 -4.98
N GLN A 28 -4.78 -3.79 -4.62
CA GLN A 28 -4.04 -4.13 -3.41
C GLN A 28 -2.61 -3.57 -3.44
N ALA A 29 -1.90 -3.71 -4.57
CA ALA A 29 -0.55 -3.17 -4.72
C ALA A 29 -0.50 -1.63 -4.59
N VAL A 30 -1.54 -0.91 -5.04
CA VAL A 30 -1.65 0.54 -4.85
C VAL A 30 -1.83 0.88 -3.37
N ILE A 31 -2.70 0.16 -2.67
CA ILE A 31 -2.98 0.37 -1.24
C ILE A 31 -1.72 0.11 -0.42
N ASP A 32 -1.06 -1.03 -0.62
CA ASP A 32 0.13 -1.43 0.13
C ASP A 32 1.28 -0.45 -0.07
N GLU A 33 1.56 -0.07 -1.32
CA GLU A 33 2.61 0.90 -1.61
C GLU A 33 2.23 2.28 -1.04
N GLY A 34 0.97 2.70 -1.16
CA GLY A 34 0.44 3.93 -0.56
C GLY A 34 0.64 4.00 0.96
N TRP A 35 0.35 2.91 1.68
CA TRP A 35 0.61 2.81 3.11
C TRP A 35 2.10 2.93 3.43
N LEU A 36 2.96 2.30 2.63
CA LEU A 36 4.39 2.39 2.82
C LEU A 36 4.90 3.83 2.65
N TRP A 37 4.39 4.57 1.68
CA TRP A 37 4.68 6.00 1.52
C TRP A 37 4.20 6.83 2.72
N ILE A 38 3.01 6.53 3.27
CA ILE A 38 2.50 7.20 4.48
C ILE A 38 3.39 6.89 5.68
N MET A 39 3.79 5.63 5.88
CA MET A 39 4.64 5.23 7.01
C MET A 39 6.03 5.87 6.93
N VAL A 40 6.67 5.84 5.75
CA VAL A 40 7.97 6.49 5.53
C VAL A 40 7.84 8.01 5.68
N GLY A 41 6.73 8.60 5.22
CA GLY A 41 6.39 10.00 5.46
C GLY A 41 6.27 10.31 6.95
N ALA A 42 5.44 9.58 7.67
CA ALA A 42 5.21 9.72 9.12
C ALA A 42 6.50 9.57 9.93
N ALA A 43 7.33 8.58 9.58
CA ALA A 43 8.65 8.36 10.19
C ALA A 43 9.60 9.54 10.00
N LYS A 44 9.51 10.25 8.87
CA LYS A 44 10.30 11.47 8.61
C LYS A 44 9.79 12.70 9.36
N ILE A 45 8.55 12.70 9.83
CA ILE A 45 7.95 13.79 10.62
C ILE A 45 8.12 13.52 12.13
N THR A 46 8.46 12.29 12.54
CA THR A 46 8.72 11.91 13.93
C THR A 46 9.82 12.72 14.63
N PRO A 47 10.91 13.17 13.97
CA PRO A 47 11.92 14.02 14.62
C PRO A 47 11.40 15.42 15.03
N LEU A 48 10.22 15.83 14.55
CA LEU A 48 9.60 17.12 14.83
C LEU A 48 8.58 17.09 16.00
N GLY A 49 8.53 15.99 16.77
CA GLY A 49 7.81 15.95 18.05
C GLY A 49 6.34 15.53 18.00
N PHE A 50 5.86 14.94 16.90
CA PHE A 50 4.50 14.38 16.84
C PHE A 50 4.45 12.99 17.52
N PRO A 51 3.58 12.77 18.53
CA PRO A 51 3.50 11.48 19.21
C PRO A 51 2.91 10.41 18.28
N THR A 52 3.72 9.42 17.95
CA THR A 52 3.38 8.25 17.10
C THR A 52 2.33 7.32 17.72
N ASN A 53 1.90 7.57 18.96
CA ASN A 53 0.93 6.75 19.70
C ASN A 53 -0.52 6.88 19.20
N LEU A 54 -0.82 7.78 18.26
CA LEU A 54 -2.17 7.94 17.68
C LEU A 54 -2.38 7.20 16.35
N VAL A 55 -1.31 6.73 15.70
CA VAL A 55 -1.40 5.98 14.44
C VAL A 55 -1.51 4.46 14.70
N GLY A 56 -1.29 4.01 15.93
CA GLY A 56 -1.02 2.60 16.24
C GLY A 56 -2.09 1.78 16.97
N SER A 57 -3.28 2.30 17.29
CA SER A 57 -4.17 1.57 18.23
C SER A 57 -5.67 1.50 17.91
N SER A 58 -6.17 1.99 16.76
CA SER A 58 -7.62 1.84 16.47
C SER A 58 -8.04 1.60 15.01
N ILE A 59 -7.13 1.55 14.03
CA ILE A 59 -7.50 1.27 12.63
C ILE A 59 -6.78 0.08 11.99
N MET A 60 -5.95 -0.64 12.75
CA MET A 60 -5.24 -1.84 12.29
C MET A 60 -5.90 -3.11 12.84
N GLN A 61 -7.04 -3.50 12.27
CA GLN A 61 -7.54 -4.86 12.32
C GLN A 61 -8.15 -5.21 10.95
N PRO A 62 -7.48 -6.05 10.13
CA PRO A 62 -8.19 -6.78 9.09
C PRO A 62 -8.96 -7.92 9.78
N ALA A 63 -10.29 -7.90 9.60
CA ALA A 63 -11.24 -9.00 9.77
C ALA A 63 -10.76 -10.22 10.60
N GLN A 64 -11.23 -10.32 11.85
CA GLN A 64 -11.44 -11.62 12.49
C GLN A 64 -12.96 -11.86 12.50
N ILE A 65 -13.39 -12.76 11.62
CA ILE A 65 -14.73 -13.34 11.62
C ILE A 65 -14.77 -14.35 12.77
N LEU A 66 -15.71 -14.14 13.69
CA LEU A 66 -16.45 -15.18 14.40
C LEU A 66 -17.93 -14.81 14.28
#